data_AF-A0A2R3Z6Y4-F1
#
_entry.id   AF-A0A2R3Z6Y4-F1
#
_cell.length_a   1.000
_cell.length_b   1.000
_cell.length_c   1.000
_cell.angle_alpha   90.00
_cell.angle_beta   90.00
_cell.angle_gamma   90.00
#
_symmetry.space_group_name_H-M   'P 1'
#
loop_
_entity.id
_entity.type
_entity.pdbx_description
1 polymer ?
#
loop_
_entity_poly.entity_id
_entity_poly.type
_entity_poly.pdbx_seq_one_letter_code
_entity_poly.pdbx_strand_id
1 'polypeptide(L)'
;MPENEEIIKKLYQIWLHSKQKITEFNIVFSDDKEIENLREENLPDFFDNLNELYWNYFFITVAKLLDSHTQGRNTNLTIFTLPEILKKEKIEDWKKVQNQAENLKVKHQDIIDHRRKNLAHFDFDHTIQKKKLSGSTHIDEIDDFFNEMLEIINTTRKKLSLEPYSGGFMVHGRFKGSRELLRILKSQ
;
A
#
# COMPACT_ATOMS: atom_id res chain seq x y z
N MET A 1 17.04 -15.18 -15.75
CA MET A 1 16.73 -15.38 -14.32
C MET A 1 17.12 -14.21 -13.41
N PRO A 2 18.36 -13.69 -13.38
CA PRO A 2 18.74 -12.63 -12.43
C PRO A 2 17.88 -11.35 -12.52
N GLU A 3 17.50 -10.96 -13.74
CA GLU A 3 16.65 -9.80 -13.99
C GLU A 3 15.23 -9.96 -13.40
N ASN A 4 14.59 -11.12 -13.62
CA ASN A 4 13.24 -11.38 -13.10
C ASN A 4 13.23 -11.41 -11.57
N GLU A 5 14.26 -11.97 -10.95
CA GLU A 5 14.38 -11.99 -9.50
C GLU A 5 14.53 -10.57 -8.92
N GLU A 6 15.33 -9.72 -9.57
CA GLU A 6 15.47 -8.31 -9.18
C GLU A 6 14.14 -7.53 -9.33
N ILE A 7 13.37 -7.80 -10.39
CA ILE A 7 12.02 -7.21 -10.57
C ILE A 7 11.08 -7.63 -9.43
N ILE A 8 11.04 -8.93 -9.11
CA ILE A 8 10.21 -9.47 -8.02
C ILE A 8 10.66 -8.89 -6.67
N LYS A 9 11.97 -8.75 -6.46
CA LYS A 9 12.54 -8.14 -5.26
C LYS A 9 12.14 -6.67 -5.11
N LYS A 10 12.09 -5.89 -6.19
CA LYS A 10 11.61 -4.50 -6.15
C LYS A 10 10.13 -4.42 -5.74
N LEU A 11 9.27 -5.31 -6.24
CA LEU A 11 7.87 -5.39 -5.78
C LEU A 11 7.79 -5.73 -4.29
N TYR A 12 8.61 -6.67 -3.82
CA TYR A 12 8.69 -7.01 -2.39
C TYR A 12 9.20 -5.83 -1.54
N GLN A 13 10.14 -5.03 -2.04
CA GLN A 13 10.61 -3.83 -1.34
C GLN A 13 9.52 -2.76 -1.22
N ILE A 14 8.69 -2.60 -2.26
CA ILE A 14 7.50 -1.72 -2.20
C ILE A 14 6.54 -2.23 -1.12
N TRP A 15 6.23 -3.52 -1.12
CA TRP A 15 5.42 -4.16 -0.07
C TRP A 15 5.99 -3.89 1.34
N LEU A 16 7.30 -4.14 1.53
CA LEU A 16 7.97 -3.95 2.81
C LEU A 16 7.88 -2.50 3.29
N HIS A 17 8.09 -1.54 2.39
CA HIS A 17 7.99 -0.12 2.71
C HIS A 17 6.56 0.27 3.08
N SER A 18 5.56 -0.24 2.37
CA SER A 18 4.15 0.02 2.67
C SER A 18 3.72 -0.56 4.01
N LYS A 19 4.13 -1.78 4.35
CA LYS A 19 3.84 -2.38 5.67
C LYS A 19 4.48 -1.59 6.82
N GLN A 20 5.67 -1.02 6.59
CA GLN A 20 6.28 -0.08 7.54
C GLN A 20 5.43 1.17 7.72
N LYS A 21 4.91 1.74 6.63
CA LYS A 21 4.05 2.93 6.67
C LYS A 21 2.71 2.66 7.35
N ILE A 22 2.12 1.50 7.15
CA ILE A 22 0.91 1.07 7.88
C ILE A 22 1.21 0.94 9.38
N THR A 23 2.36 0.36 9.74
CA THR A 23 2.74 0.27 11.16
C THR A 23 2.97 1.66 11.78
N GLU A 24 3.62 2.58 11.06
CA GLU A 24 3.76 3.97 11.52
C GLU A 24 2.41 4.64 11.69
N PHE A 25 1.50 4.48 10.72
CA PHE A 25 0.15 4.99 10.77
C PHE A 25 -0.59 4.46 12.01
N ASN A 26 -0.57 3.15 12.25
CA ASN A 26 -1.23 2.52 13.40
C ASN A 26 -0.62 2.96 14.74
N ILE A 27 0.65 3.39 14.78
CA ILE A 27 1.24 3.99 16.00
C ILE A 27 0.69 5.40 16.22
N VAL A 28 0.63 6.22 15.19
CA VAL A 28 0.24 7.65 15.31
C VAL A 28 -1.27 7.81 15.43
N PHE A 29 -2.03 7.02 14.69
CA PHE A 29 -3.49 7.06 14.57
C PHE A 29 -4.15 5.83 15.20
N SER A 30 -3.54 5.28 16.27
CA SER A 30 -4.15 4.21 17.04
C SER A 30 -5.47 4.64 17.65
N ASP A 31 -6.35 3.66 17.86
CA ASP A 31 -7.61 3.79 18.61
C ASP A 31 -7.41 3.87 20.15
N ASP A 32 -6.16 4.03 20.59
CA ASP A 32 -5.82 4.33 21.99
C ASP A 32 -6.29 5.74 22.34
N LYS A 33 -7.17 5.85 23.35
CA LYS A 33 -7.76 7.12 23.79
C LYS A 33 -6.73 8.14 24.27
N GLU A 34 -5.62 7.69 24.88
CA GLU A 34 -4.56 8.59 25.31
C GLU A 34 -3.91 9.24 24.09
N ILE A 35 -3.64 8.44 23.05
CA ILE A 35 -3.05 8.93 21.79
C ILE A 35 -4.06 9.82 21.05
N GLU A 36 -5.34 9.46 21.05
CA GLU A 36 -6.40 10.30 20.47
C GLU A 36 -6.47 11.68 21.13
N ASN A 37 -6.59 11.74 22.46
CA ASN A 37 -6.60 13.00 23.20
C ASN A 37 -5.33 13.81 22.95
N LEU A 38 -4.16 13.18 22.92
CA LEU A 38 -2.90 13.86 22.62
C LEU A 38 -2.91 14.54 21.25
N ARG A 39 -3.54 13.93 20.24
CA ARG A 39 -3.67 14.53 18.90
C ARG A 39 -4.62 15.73 18.92
N GLU A 40 -5.76 15.59 19.59
CA GLU A 40 -6.81 16.61 19.65
C GLU A 40 -6.40 17.85 20.47
N GLU A 41 -5.70 17.64 21.59
CA GLU A 41 -5.35 18.71 22.53
C GLU A 41 -4.12 19.53 22.10
N ASN A 42 -3.17 18.93 21.37
CA ASN A 42 -1.92 19.59 21.01
C ASN A 42 -1.98 20.33 19.66
N LEU A 43 -2.16 19.59 18.57
CA LEU A 43 -2.05 20.13 17.20
C LEU A 43 -3.03 19.40 16.26
N PRO A 44 -4.34 19.58 16.42
CA PRO A 44 -5.35 18.84 15.66
C PRO A 44 -5.20 19.02 14.15
N ASP A 45 -4.95 20.24 13.67
CA ASP A 45 -4.74 20.53 12.24
C ASP A 45 -3.50 19.83 11.66
N PHE A 46 -2.42 19.72 12.45
CA PHE A 46 -1.23 19.00 12.02
C PHE A 46 -1.53 17.51 11.83
N PHE A 47 -2.24 16.89 12.78
CA PHE A 47 -2.59 15.48 12.71
C PHE A 47 -3.62 15.18 11.64
N ASP A 48 -4.58 16.07 11.40
CA ASP A 48 -5.51 15.98 10.27
C ASP A 48 -4.75 15.98 8.94
N ASN A 49 -3.82 16.92 8.76
CA ASN A 49 -2.98 16.99 7.55
C ASN A 49 -2.08 15.75 7.40
N LEU A 50 -1.49 15.27 8.49
CA LEU A 50 -0.66 14.08 8.48
C LEU A 50 -1.47 12.82 8.12
N ASN A 51 -2.69 12.69 8.64
CA ASN A 51 -3.61 11.60 8.30
C ASN A 51 -3.92 11.63 6.79
N GLU A 52 -4.26 12.80 6.24
CA GLU A 52 -4.51 12.97 4.81
C GLU A 52 -3.28 12.58 3.96
N LEU A 53 -2.06 12.93 4.40
CA LEU A 53 -0.83 12.53 3.71
C LEU A 53 -0.63 11.01 3.67
N TYR A 54 -0.91 10.30 4.77
CA TYR A 54 -0.83 8.84 4.81
C TYR A 54 -1.85 8.19 3.87
N TRP A 55 -3.11 8.63 3.92
CA TRP A 55 -4.16 8.11 3.04
C TRP A 55 -3.83 8.33 1.56
N ASN A 56 -3.38 9.53 1.21
CA ASN A 56 -2.94 9.84 -0.16
C ASN A 56 -1.79 8.92 -0.58
N TYR A 57 -0.80 8.70 0.29
CA TYR A 57 0.29 7.76 0.03
C TYR A 57 -0.24 6.34 -0.24
N PHE A 58 -1.12 5.82 0.61
CA PHE A 58 -1.67 4.47 0.46
C PHE A 58 -2.46 4.31 -0.83
N PHE A 59 -3.42 5.21 -1.10
CA PHE A 59 -4.23 5.13 -2.31
C PHE A 59 -3.42 5.25 -3.59
N ILE A 60 -2.46 6.18 -3.63
CA ILE A 60 -1.57 6.32 -4.79
C ILE A 60 -0.73 5.05 -4.97
N THR A 61 -0.22 4.47 -3.89
CA THR A 61 0.62 3.27 -3.95
C THR A 61 -0.18 2.06 -4.44
N VAL A 62 -1.35 1.80 -3.85
CA VAL A 62 -2.25 0.71 -4.24
C VAL A 62 -2.64 0.88 -5.72
N ALA A 63 -3.09 2.07 -6.11
CA ALA A 63 -3.54 2.30 -7.47
C ALA A 63 -2.40 2.14 -8.50
N LYS A 64 -1.17 2.56 -8.19
CA LYS A 64 0.01 2.32 -9.06
C LYS A 64 0.31 0.84 -9.21
N LEU A 65 0.19 0.07 -8.12
CA LEU A 65 0.42 -1.38 -8.14
C LEU A 65 -0.65 -2.14 -8.91
N LEU A 66 -1.85 -1.56 -9.07
CA LEU A 66 -2.97 -2.10 -9.84
C LEU A 66 -3.08 -1.56 -11.27
N ASP A 67 -2.21 -0.64 -11.68
CA ASP A 67 -2.15 -0.16 -13.06
C ASP A 67 -1.72 -1.30 -14.02
N SER A 68 -2.08 -1.15 -15.29
CA SER A 68 -1.66 -2.10 -16.32
C SER A 68 -0.14 -2.17 -16.41
N HIS A 69 0.40 -3.37 -16.61
CA HIS A 69 1.83 -3.60 -16.81
C HIS A 69 2.36 -2.81 -18.02
N THR A 70 1.55 -2.69 -19.08
CA THR A 70 1.88 -1.89 -20.26
C THR A 70 0.94 -0.69 -20.36
N GLN A 71 1.51 0.50 -20.57
CA GLN A 71 0.76 1.71 -20.87
C GLN A 71 1.44 2.48 -22.00
N GLY A 72 0.86 2.40 -23.20
CA GLY A 72 1.47 2.96 -24.41
C GLY A 72 2.81 2.28 -24.71
N ARG A 73 3.92 3.06 -24.68
CA ARG A 73 5.28 2.56 -24.90
C ARG A 73 6.01 2.16 -23.62
N ASN A 74 5.43 2.44 -22.46
CA ASN A 74 6.09 2.26 -21.16
C ASN A 74 5.64 0.96 -20.48
N THR A 75 6.56 0.37 -19.74
CA THR A 75 6.33 -0.80 -18.91
C THR A 75 6.40 -0.40 -17.44
N ASN A 76 5.31 -0.66 -16.71
CA ASN A 76 5.16 -0.31 -15.31
C ASN A 76 5.52 -1.51 -14.42
N LEU A 77 6.16 -1.23 -13.28
CA LEU A 77 6.38 -2.21 -12.22
C LEU A 77 5.11 -2.31 -11.35
N THR A 78 4.27 -3.29 -11.68
CA THR A 78 2.95 -3.51 -11.04
C THR A 78 2.76 -4.99 -10.69
N ILE A 79 1.67 -5.34 -9.98
CA ILE A 79 1.38 -6.77 -9.70
C ILE A 79 1.20 -7.59 -10.98
N PHE A 80 0.74 -6.96 -12.07
CA PHE A 80 0.59 -7.56 -13.40
C PHE A 80 1.93 -7.87 -14.09
N THR A 81 3.05 -7.42 -13.52
CA THR A 81 4.38 -7.82 -14.01
C THR A 81 4.67 -9.30 -13.70
N LEU A 82 4.13 -9.81 -12.59
CA LEU A 82 4.32 -11.19 -12.14
C LEU A 82 3.79 -12.25 -13.13
N PRO A 83 2.53 -12.17 -13.62
CA PRO A 83 2.06 -13.10 -14.65
C PRO A 83 2.81 -12.96 -15.98
N GLU A 84 3.23 -11.75 -16.38
CA GLU A 84 4.03 -11.56 -17.60
C GLU A 84 5.42 -12.19 -17.50
N ILE A 85 6.06 -12.18 -16.32
CA ILE A 85 7.29 -12.95 -16.06
C ILE A 85 7.04 -14.44 -16.29
N LEU A 86 6.01 -15.02 -15.66
CA LEU A 86 5.70 -16.45 -15.82
C LEU A 86 5.40 -16.82 -17.27
N LYS A 87 4.68 -15.96 -17.99
CA LYS A 87 4.36 -16.14 -19.40
C LYS A 87 5.62 -16.12 -20.28
N LYS A 88 6.57 -15.20 -20.03
CA LYS A 88 7.87 -15.14 -20.73
C LYS A 88 8.71 -16.39 -20.49
N GLU A 89 8.68 -16.93 -19.27
CA GLU A 89 9.36 -18.17 -18.88
C GLU A 89 8.58 -19.44 -19.31
N LYS A 90 7.46 -19.30 -20.04
CA LYS A 90 6.60 -20.40 -20.50
C LYS A 90 6.05 -21.29 -19.38
N ILE A 91 5.81 -20.71 -18.21
CA ILE A 91 5.19 -21.39 -17.06
C ILE A 91 3.67 -21.32 -17.18
N GLU A 92 2.99 -22.46 -17.26
CA GLU A 92 1.54 -22.57 -17.54
C GLU A 92 0.66 -21.83 -16.52
N ASP A 93 1.11 -21.74 -15.26
CA ASP A 93 0.38 -21.11 -14.17
C ASP A 93 0.28 -19.58 -14.26
N TRP A 94 0.82 -18.94 -15.30
CA TRP A 94 0.72 -17.49 -15.48
C TRP A 94 -0.73 -16.99 -15.46
N LYS A 95 -1.69 -17.77 -15.99
CA LYS A 95 -3.13 -17.43 -15.98
C LYS A 95 -3.70 -17.40 -14.56
N LYS A 96 -3.23 -18.30 -13.69
CA LYS A 96 -3.66 -18.33 -12.28
C LYS A 96 -3.23 -17.05 -11.57
N VAL A 97 -1.97 -16.66 -11.75
CA VAL A 97 -1.41 -15.44 -11.16
C VAL A 97 -2.10 -14.19 -11.75
N GLN A 98 -2.39 -14.18 -13.06
CA GLN A 98 -3.17 -13.12 -13.69
C GLN A 98 -4.54 -12.97 -13.02
N ASN A 99 -5.27 -14.08 -12.83
CA ASN A 99 -6.59 -14.05 -12.19
C ASN A 99 -6.53 -13.56 -10.75
N GLN A 100 -5.48 -13.92 -9.99
CA GLN A 100 -5.28 -13.38 -8.63
C GLN A 100 -5.10 -11.85 -8.67
N ALA A 101 -4.30 -11.34 -9.61
CA ALA A 101 -4.08 -9.91 -9.77
C ALA A 101 -5.36 -9.17 -10.22
N GLU A 102 -6.15 -9.74 -11.14
CA GLU A 102 -7.42 -9.16 -11.56
C GLU A 102 -8.45 -9.16 -10.42
N ASN A 103 -8.54 -10.24 -9.64
CA ASN A 103 -9.43 -10.28 -8.48
C ASN A 103 -9.05 -9.21 -7.45
N LEU A 104 -7.76 -9.03 -7.17
CA LEU A 104 -7.28 -7.99 -6.28
C LEU A 104 -7.62 -6.59 -6.82
N LYS A 105 -7.50 -6.39 -8.14
CA LYS A 105 -7.89 -5.14 -8.79
C LYS A 105 -9.38 -4.84 -8.66
N VAL A 106 -10.23 -5.84 -8.90
CA VAL A 106 -11.69 -5.71 -8.77
C VAL A 106 -12.08 -5.41 -7.32
N LYS A 107 -11.45 -6.07 -6.34
CA LYS A 107 -11.68 -5.84 -4.91
C LYS A 107 -11.40 -4.39 -4.50
N HIS A 108 -10.39 -3.75 -5.09
CA HIS A 108 -9.95 -2.39 -4.76
C HIS A 108 -10.23 -1.36 -5.87
N GLN A 109 -11.30 -1.57 -6.65
CA GLN A 109 -11.68 -0.69 -7.76
C GLN A 109 -12.06 0.73 -7.28
N ASP A 110 -12.62 0.82 -6.08
CA ASP A 110 -12.96 2.06 -5.38
C ASP A 110 -11.73 2.95 -5.14
N ILE A 111 -10.58 2.38 -4.75
CA ILE A 111 -9.32 3.11 -4.57
C ILE A 111 -8.80 3.65 -5.91
N ILE A 112 -8.92 2.85 -6.98
CA ILE A 112 -8.54 3.28 -8.33
C ILE A 112 -9.42 4.46 -8.77
N ASP A 113 -10.71 4.38 -8.53
CA ASP A 113 -11.67 5.44 -8.88
C ASP A 113 -11.46 6.68 -8.01
N HIS A 114 -11.10 6.52 -6.73
CA HIS A 114 -10.75 7.62 -5.84
C HIS A 114 -9.52 8.38 -6.35
N ARG A 115 -8.44 7.69 -6.75
CA ARG A 115 -7.28 8.32 -7.41
C ARG A 115 -7.71 9.08 -8.67
N ARG A 116 -8.56 8.48 -9.51
CA ARG A 116 -9.02 9.14 -10.75
C ARG A 116 -9.79 10.42 -10.45
N LYS A 117 -10.68 10.42 -9.45
CA LYS A 117 -11.42 11.60 -9.01
C LYS A 117 -10.49 12.69 -8.46
N ASN A 118 -9.56 12.32 -7.57
CA ASN A 118 -8.60 13.27 -7.00
C ASN A 118 -7.63 13.87 -8.04
N LEU A 119 -7.25 13.13 -9.09
CA LEU A 119 -6.36 13.62 -10.15
C LEU A 119 -7.11 14.38 -11.25
N ALA A 120 -8.33 13.95 -11.60
CA ALA A 120 -9.07 14.48 -12.74
C ALA A 120 -9.92 15.70 -12.38
N HIS A 121 -10.29 15.88 -11.11
CA HIS A 121 -11.22 16.93 -10.75
C HIS A 121 -10.90 17.57 -9.39
N PHE A 122 -10.57 18.87 -9.44
CA PHE A 122 -11.14 19.86 -8.51
C PHE A 122 -12.68 19.88 -8.70
N ASP A 123 -13.34 18.73 -8.55
CA ASP A 123 -14.76 18.63 -8.80
C ASP A 123 -15.45 19.40 -7.71
N PHE A 124 -16.33 20.32 -8.08
CA PHE A 124 -16.99 21.20 -7.13
C PHE A 124 -17.67 20.40 -6.02
N ASP A 125 -18.35 19.31 -6.37
CA ASP A 125 -19.03 18.44 -5.41
C ASP A 125 -18.07 17.57 -4.57
N HIS A 126 -16.96 17.09 -5.14
CA HIS A 126 -15.95 16.29 -4.41
C HIS A 126 -15.07 17.16 -3.50
N THR A 127 -14.89 18.43 -3.86
CA THR A 127 -14.09 19.41 -3.09
C THR A 127 -14.90 19.97 -1.92
N ILE A 128 -16.22 20.14 -2.08
CA ILE A 128 -17.12 20.65 -1.03
C ILE A 128 -17.61 19.52 -0.10
N GLN A 129 -17.84 18.31 -0.61
CA GLN A 129 -18.26 17.15 0.19
C GLN A 129 -17.07 16.27 0.60
N LYS A 130 -15.96 16.87 1.06
CA LYS A 130 -14.81 16.12 1.59
C LYS A 130 -15.29 15.29 2.80
N LYS A 131 -15.80 14.09 2.54
CA LYS A 131 -16.10 13.11 3.57
C LYS A 131 -14.73 12.77 4.15
N LYS A 132 -14.43 13.27 5.35
CA LYS A 132 -13.21 12.89 6.07
C LYS A 132 -13.19 11.36 6.05
N LEU A 133 -12.16 10.78 5.45
CA LEU A 133 -11.83 9.38 5.68
C LEU A 133 -11.39 9.32 7.14
N SER A 134 -12.37 9.11 8.02
CA SER A 134 -12.16 8.97 9.45
C SER A 134 -11.74 7.53 9.75
N GLY A 135 -10.62 7.38 10.44
CA GLY A 135 -10.36 6.22 11.29
C GLY A 135 -9.89 4.91 10.64
N SER A 136 -9.32 4.08 11.50
CA SER A 136 -8.73 2.74 11.31
C SER A 136 -9.55 1.78 10.44
N THR A 137 -10.85 1.99 10.29
CA THR A 137 -11.77 1.11 9.55
C THR A 137 -11.37 0.75 8.12
N HIS A 138 -10.59 1.58 7.43
CA HIS A 138 -10.08 1.27 6.09
C HIS A 138 -8.60 0.86 6.07
N ILE A 139 -7.86 1.01 7.17
CA ILE A 139 -6.43 0.67 7.17
C ILE A 139 -6.25 -0.84 7.07
N ASP A 140 -7.19 -1.60 7.62
CA ASP A 140 -7.28 -3.04 7.48
C ASP A 140 -7.46 -3.45 6.01
N GLU A 141 -8.29 -2.73 5.24
CA GLU A 141 -8.45 -2.99 3.80
C GLU A 141 -7.15 -2.73 3.02
N ILE A 142 -6.39 -1.70 3.40
CA ILE A 142 -5.06 -1.43 2.83
C ILE A 142 -4.06 -2.52 3.26
N ASP A 143 -4.12 -2.97 4.51
CA ASP A 143 -3.23 -4.02 5.01
C ASP A 143 -3.51 -5.36 4.32
N ASP A 144 -4.78 -5.72 4.15
CA ASP A 144 -5.27 -6.87 3.42
C ASP A 144 -4.79 -6.85 1.97
N PHE A 145 -4.87 -5.70 1.28
CA PHE A 145 -4.30 -5.55 -0.06
C PHE A 145 -2.83 -5.96 -0.10
N PHE A 146 -2.02 -5.49 0.85
CA PHE A 146 -0.59 -5.82 0.89
C PHE A 146 -0.35 -7.29 1.30
N ASN A 147 -1.20 -7.87 2.14
CA ASN A 147 -1.12 -9.29 2.48
C ASN A 147 -1.39 -10.15 1.23
N GLU A 148 -2.46 -9.86 0.49
CA GLU A 148 -2.78 -10.55 -0.78
C GLU A 148 -1.69 -10.31 -1.85
N MET A 149 -1.15 -9.10 -1.96
CA MET A 149 -0.02 -8.81 -2.84
C MET A 149 1.18 -9.72 -2.54
N LEU A 150 1.52 -9.93 -1.26
CA LEU A 150 2.61 -10.82 -0.88
C LEU A 150 2.32 -12.27 -1.26
N GLU A 151 1.07 -12.72 -1.12
CA GLU A 151 0.66 -14.06 -1.56
C GLU A 151 0.86 -14.24 -3.07
N ILE A 152 0.53 -13.24 -3.89
CA ILE A 152 0.77 -13.26 -5.34
C ILE A 152 2.27 -13.33 -5.62
N ILE A 153 3.08 -12.49 -4.96
CA ILE A 153 4.56 -12.51 -5.08
C ILE A 153 5.12 -13.91 -4.75
N ASN A 154 4.70 -14.48 -3.61
CA ASN A 154 5.19 -15.78 -3.15
C ASN A 154 4.68 -16.93 -4.02
N THR A 155 3.48 -16.82 -4.58
CA THR A 155 2.98 -17.76 -5.59
C THR A 155 3.88 -17.74 -6.82
N THR A 156 4.22 -16.56 -7.35
CA THR A 156 5.13 -16.43 -8.50
C THR A 156 6.52 -16.97 -8.20
N ARG A 157 7.10 -16.65 -7.04
CA ARG A 157 8.42 -17.15 -6.63
C ARG A 157 8.45 -18.68 -6.54
N LYS A 158 7.43 -19.27 -5.92
CA LYS A 158 7.28 -20.74 -5.85
C LYS A 158 7.24 -21.37 -7.23
N LYS A 159 6.56 -20.75 -8.20
CA LYS A 159 6.51 -21.23 -9.59
C LYS A 159 7.82 -21.10 -10.35
N LEU A 160 8.69 -20.18 -9.93
CA LEU A 160 10.06 -20.03 -10.42
C LEU A 160 11.07 -20.86 -9.62
N SER A 161 10.63 -21.75 -8.73
CA SER A 161 11.50 -22.52 -7.82
C SER A 161 12.39 -21.64 -6.93
N LEU A 162 11.91 -20.44 -6.58
CA LEU A 162 12.56 -19.53 -5.65
C LEU A 162 11.91 -19.62 -4.26
N GLU A 163 12.72 -19.43 -3.22
CA GLU A 163 12.23 -19.39 -1.83
C GLU A 163 11.25 -18.23 -1.62
N PRO A 164 10.13 -18.43 -0.91
CA PRO A 164 9.18 -17.37 -0.61
C PRO A 164 9.79 -16.33 0.33
N TYR A 165 9.32 -15.09 0.22
CA TYR A 165 9.65 -14.06 1.20
C TYR A 165 8.82 -14.24 2.47
N SER A 166 9.40 -13.85 3.62
CA SER A 166 8.70 -13.82 4.89
C SER A 166 7.67 -12.68 4.93
N GLY A 167 6.50 -12.96 5.49
CA GLY A 167 5.50 -11.93 5.84
C GLY A 167 5.84 -11.16 7.11
N GLY A 168 6.73 -11.71 7.95
CA GLY A 168 7.32 -10.98 9.06
C GLY A 168 8.38 -10.00 8.58
N PHE A 169 8.35 -8.78 9.10
CA PHE A 169 9.39 -7.78 8.88
C PHE A 169 9.84 -7.18 10.22
N MET A 170 11.16 -7.17 10.46
CA MET A 170 11.74 -6.50 11.63
C MET A 170 12.15 -5.08 11.25
N VAL A 171 11.69 -4.11 12.03
CA VAL A 171 12.00 -2.70 11.82
C VAL A 171 12.86 -2.21 12.98
N HIS A 172 14.17 -2.38 12.88
CA HIS A 172 15.08 -1.76 13.83
C HIS A 172 15.18 -0.26 13.54
N GLY A 173 14.74 0.57 14.49
CA GLY A 173 15.00 2.02 14.51
C GLY A 173 14.20 2.91 13.55
N ARG A 174 13.39 2.40 12.61
CA ARG A 174 12.64 3.27 11.68
C ARG A 174 11.35 3.87 12.26
N PHE A 175 10.76 3.28 13.28
CA PHE A 175 9.62 3.89 13.99
C PHE A 175 10.05 4.97 14.99
N LYS A 176 11.33 5.35 15.02
CA LYS A 176 11.81 6.42 15.90
C LYS A 176 11.03 7.70 15.65
N GLY A 177 10.72 8.06 14.41
CA GLY A 177 9.98 9.30 14.11
C GLY A 177 8.60 9.35 14.76
N SER A 178 7.76 8.34 14.51
CA SER A 178 6.39 8.29 15.08
C SER A 178 6.40 8.15 16.60
N ARG A 179 7.26 7.29 17.15
CA ARG A 179 7.39 7.10 18.60
C ARG A 179 7.95 8.34 19.30
N GLU A 180 8.92 9.01 18.69
CA GLU A 180 9.52 10.22 19.21
C GLU A 180 8.54 11.40 19.16
N LEU A 181 7.77 11.51 18.07
CA LEU A 181 6.70 12.49 17.97
C LEU A 181 5.70 12.33 19.13
N LEU A 182 5.22 11.11 19.36
CA LEU A 182 4.34 10.84 20.50
C LEU A 182 5.02 11.10 21.84
N ARG A 183 6.30 10.75 21.99
CA ARG A 183 7.07 11.03 23.22
C ARG A 183 7.17 12.52 23.51
N ILE A 184 7.41 13.35 22.48
CA ILE A 184 7.49 14.81 22.62
C ILE A 184 6.14 15.37 23.05
N LEU A 185 5.05 14.92 22.44
CA LEU A 185 3.69 15.37 22.78
C LEU A 185 3.26 14.96 24.18
N LYS A 186 3.70 13.78 24.66
CA LYS A 186 3.48 13.33 26.05
C LYS A 186 4.30 14.11 27.10
N SER A 187 5.27 14.91 26.68
CA SER A 187 6.19 15.62 27.59
C SER A 187 5.87 17.11 27.77
N GLN A 188 4.79 17.59 27.16
CA GLN A 188 4.26 18.95 27.34
C GLN A 188 3.19 18.96 28.42
#